data_AF-A0A7X7FN90-F1
#
_entry.id   AF-A0A7X7FN90-F1
#
_cell.length_a   1.000
_cell.length_b   1.000
_cell.length_c   1.000
_cell.angle_alpha   90.00
_cell.angle_beta   90.00
_cell.angle_gamma   90.00
#
_symmetry.space_group_name_H-M   'P 1'
#
loop_
_entity.id
_entity.type
_entity.pdbx_description
1 polymer ?
#
loop_
_entity_poly.entity_id
_entity_poly.type
_entity_poly.pdbx_seq_one_letter_code
_entity_poly.pdbx_strand_id
1 'polypeptide(L)'
;MTTVLYSSPFVPPEWIAAHGHRPERVVPGAGGEASPGITGVCPYLRAFVQHVRTQPRVGAVVLVTSCDQMRRGHEILGAESRVPAFLM
;
A
#
# COMPACT_ATOMS: atom_id res chain seq x y z
N MET A 1 16.29 -5.77 -8.32
CA MET A 1 14.83 -5.89 -8.51
C MET A 1 14.14 -5.60 -7.19
N THR A 2 13.35 -4.54 -7.11
CA THR A 2 12.62 -4.14 -5.88
C THR A 2 11.12 -4.45 -6.04
N THR A 3 10.47 -4.81 -4.94
CA THR A 3 9.02 -5.06 -4.93
C THR A 3 8.26 -3.73 -4.83
N VAL A 4 7.22 -3.57 -5.64
CA VAL A 4 6.27 -2.46 -5.57
C VAL A 4 4.92 -3.02 -5.17
N LEU A 5 4.44 -2.61 -3.99
CA LEU A 5 3.15 -3.06 -3.47
C LEU A 5 2.01 -2.21 -4.02
N TYR A 6 0.88 -2.85 -4.31
CA TYR A 6 -0.35 -2.17 -4.67
C TYR A 6 -1.57 -3.00 -4.26
N SER A 7 -2.75 -2.41 -4.17
CA SER A 7 -3.97 -3.14 -3.77
C SER A 7 -5.09 -3.10 -4.81
N SER A 8 -5.15 -2.02 -5.60
CA SER A 8 -6.18 -1.80 -6.59
C SER A 8 -5.87 -2.50 -7.91
N PRO A 9 -6.87 -3.12 -8.59
CA PRO A 9 -6.68 -3.66 -9.95
C PRO A 9 -6.44 -2.56 -11.00
N PHE A 10 -6.65 -1.28 -10.66
CA PHE A 10 -6.41 -0.15 -11.56
C PHE A 10 -4.93 0.28 -11.62
N VAL A 11 -4.06 -0.27 -10.77
CA VAL A 11 -2.62 -0.12 -10.95
C VAL A 11 -2.18 -1.06 -12.07
N PRO A 12 -1.47 -0.59 -13.11
CA PRO A 12 -0.97 -1.43 -14.19
C PRO A 12 0.31 -2.17 -13.78
N PRO A 13 0.26 -3.47 -13.39
CA PRO A 13 1.47 -4.20 -13.00
C PRO A 13 2.48 -4.33 -14.14
N GLU A 14 2.03 -4.28 -15.40
CA GLU A 14 2.87 -4.37 -16.59
C GLU A 14 3.85 -3.19 -16.67
N TRP A 15 3.42 -2.00 -16.24
CA TRP A 15 4.29 -0.82 -16.21
C TRP A 15 5.38 -0.98 -15.15
N ILE A 16 5.01 -1.45 -13.96
CA ILE A 16 5.95 -1.76 -12.88
C ILE A 16 6.98 -2.79 -13.36
N ALA A 17 6.53 -3.86 -14.01
CA ALA A 17 7.39 -4.91 -14.53
C ALA A 17 8.31 -4.41 -15.66
N ALA A 18 7.80 -3.58 -16.57
CA ALA A 18 8.58 -3.01 -17.67
C ALA A 18 9.75 -2.14 -17.18
N HIS A 19 9.64 -1.56 -15.98
CA HIS A 19 10.72 -0.82 -15.33
C HIS A 19 11.68 -1.70 -14.49
N GLY A 20 11.59 -3.02 -14.58
CA GLY A 20 12.49 -3.95 -13.87
C GLY A 20 12.19 -4.10 -12.38
N HIS A 21 10.99 -3.72 -11.95
CA HIS A 21 10.48 -3.93 -10.60
C HIS A 21 9.53 -5.13 -10.54
N ARG A 22 9.33 -5.70 -9.35
CA ARG A 22 8.38 -6.79 -9.14
C ARG A 22 7.05 -6.21 -8.65
N PRO A 23 5.96 -6.23 -9.45
CA PRO A 23 4.63 -5.89 -8.96
C PRO A 23 4.13 -6.96 -7.99
N GLU A 24 3.57 -6.55 -6.86
CA GLU A 24 2.96 -7.47 -5.91
C GLU A 24 1.63 -6.89 -5.40
N ARG A 25 0.54 -7.58 -5.75
CA ARG A 25 -0.81 -7.19 -5.33
C ARG A 25 -1.10 -7.70 -3.93
N VAL A 26 -1.44 -6.79 -3.04
CA VAL A 26 -1.86 -7.09 -1.67
C VAL A 26 -3.37 -6.93 -1.58
N VAL A 27 -4.05 -8.01 -1.22
CA VAL A 27 -5.46 -8.00 -0.83
C VAL A 27 -5.53 -8.39 0.63
N PRO A 28 -5.65 -7.42 1.56
CA PRO A 28 -5.71 -7.70 2.98
C PRO A 28 -6.88 -8.62 3.31
N GLY A 29 -6.60 -9.72 4.02
CA GLY A 29 -7.62 -10.64 4.51
C GLY A 29 -8.43 -10.07 5.68
N ALA A 30 -9.56 -10.72 5.99
CA ALA A 30 -10.29 -10.46 7.22
C ALA A 30 -9.45 -10.93 8.43
N GLY A 31 -9.25 -10.06 9.43
CA GLY A 31 -8.56 -10.42 10.67
C GLY A 31 -7.12 -9.89 10.84
N GLY A 32 -6.70 -8.90 10.04
CA GLY A 32 -5.41 -8.24 10.25
C GLY A 32 -5.27 -7.69 11.68
N GLU A 33 -4.11 -7.93 12.31
CA GLU A 33 -3.81 -7.42 13.65
C GLU A 33 -4.05 -5.92 13.75
N ALA A 34 -4.51 -5.47 14.92
CA ALA A 34 -4.72 -4.06 15.18
C ALA A 34 -3.38 -3.33 15.03
N SER A 35 -3.28 -2.44 14.04
CA SER A 35 -2.13 -1.53 13.92
C SER A 35 -2.27 -0.42 14.97
N PRO A 36 -1.44 -0.39 16.03
CA PRO A 36 -1.53 0.66 17.04
C PRO A 36 -1.22 2.01 16.37
N GLY A 37 -2.05 3.02 16.62
CA GLY A 37 -1.84 4.38 16.10
C GLY A 37 -2.62 4.75 14.83
N ILE A 38 -3.32 3.83 14.18
CA ILE A 38 -4.17 4.15 13.02
C ILE A 38 -5.66 4.03 13.39
N THR A 39 -6.30 5.19 13.59
CA THR A 39 -7.73 5.30 13.91
C THR A 39 -8.48 6.07 12.82
N GLY A 40 -9.81 5.96 12.79
CA GLY A 40 -10.65 6.69 11.83
C GLY A 40 -10.55 6.23 10.38
N VAL A 41 -10.03 5.01 10.15
CA VAL A 41 -9.91 4.43 8.80
C VAL A 41 -10.66 3.12 8.65
N CYS A 42 -11.00 2.75 7.42
CA CYS A 42 -11.67 1.49 7.16
C CYS A 42 -10.76 0.27 7.48
N PRO A 43 -11.33 -0.89 7.84
CA PRO A 43 -10.54 -2.08 8.20
C PRO A 43 -9.58 -2.54 7.09
N TYR A 44 -10.00 -2.39 5.83
CA TYR A 44 -9.18 -2.73 4.67
C TYR A 44 -7.90 -1.88 4.61
N LEU A 45 -8.05 -0.55 4.71
CA LEU A 45 -6.90 0.36 4.68
C LEU A 45 -5.97 0.10 5.86
N ARG A 46 -6.53 -0.06 7.06
CA ARG A 46 -5.74 -0.36 8.26
C ARG A 46 -4.87 -1.60 8.05
N ALA A 47 -5.45 -2.68 7.53
CA ALA A 47 -4.73 -3.92 7.27
C ALA A 47 -3.69 -3.77 6.15
N PHE A 48 -3.99 -3.01 5.09
CA PHE A 48 -3.05 -2.70 4.02
C PHE A 48 -1.84 -1.91 4.53
N VAL A 49 -2.06 -0.82 5.29
CA VAL A 49 -0.98 0.00 5.84
C VAL A 49 -0.12 -0.82 6.80
N GLN A 50 -0.73 -1.65 7.65
CA GLN A 50 0.02 -2.55 8.52
C GLN A 50 0.92 -3.49 7.71
N HIS A 51 0.38 -4.12 6.66
CA HIS A 51 1.15 -5.00 5.78
C HIS A 51 2.35 -4.28 5.15
N VAL A 52 2.15 -3.06 4.64
CA VAL A 52 3.23 -2.24 4.06
C VAL A 52 4.31 -1.95 5.11
N ARG A 53 3.94 -1.62 6.35
CA ARG A 53 4.88 -1.30 7.45
C ARG A 53 5.69 -2.51 7.89
N THR A 54 5.08 -3.69 7.93
CA THR A 54 5.74 -4.91 8.41
C THR A 54 6.58 -5.61 7.34
N GLN A 55 6.43 -5.25 6.06
CA GLN A 55 7.12 -5.93 4.97
C GLN A 55 8.57 -5.41 4.83
N PRO A 56 9.60 -6.23 5.14
CA PRO A 56 10.98 -5.76 5.32
C PRO A 56 11.71 -5.41 4.02
N ARG A 57 11.09 -5.64 2.84
CA ARG A 57 11.74 -5.50 1.52
C ARG A 57 10.81 -4.93 0.45
N VAL A 58 10.19 -3.79 0.74
CA VAL A 58 9.40 -3.02 -0.24
C VAL A 58 10.23 -1.85 -0.76
N GLY A 59 10.18 -1.59 -2.06
CA GLY A 59 10.83 -0.43 -2.68
C GLY A 59 9.91 0.77 -2.86
N ALA A 60 8.61 0.53 -3.05
CA ALA A 60 7.57 1.56 -3.15
C ALA A 60 6.17 0.96 -2.92
N VAL A 61 5.20 1.83 -2.69
CA VAL A 61 3.77 1.48 -2.68
C VAL A 61 2.99 2.40 -3.60
N VAL A 62 2.04 1.84 -4.34
CA VAL A 62 1.11 2.59 -5.20
C VAL A 62 -0.30 2.42 -4.65
N LEU A 63 -0.95 3.54 -4.34
CA LEU A 63 -2.35 3.61 -3.96
C LEU A 63 -3.16 4.25 -5.08
N VAL A 64 -4.40 3.81 -5.26
CA VAL A 64 -5.34 4.40 -6.23
C VAL A 64 -6.43 5.10 -5.44
N THR A 65 -6.80 6.32 -5.85
CA THR A 65 -7.85 7.16 -5.27
C THR A 65 -9.27 6.65 -5.55
N SER A 66 -9.52 5.35 -5.41
CA SER A 66 -10.86 4.77 -5.56
C SER A 66 -11.84 5.19 -4.46
N CYS A 67 -11.33 5.68 -3.32
CA CYS A 67 -12.10 6.29 -2.25
C CYS A 67 -11.22 7.19 -1.37
N ASP A 68 -11.83 8.04 -0.54
CA ASP A 68 -11.11 8.94 0.38
C ASP A 68 -10.19 8.21 1.36
N GLN A 69 -10.56 6.98 1.72
CA GLN A 69 -9.74 6.14 2.60
C GLN A 69 -8.38 5.83 1.94
N MET A 70 -8.31 5.62 0.63
CA MET A 70 -7.04 5.38 -0.06
C MET A 70 -6.16 6.64 -0.10
N ARG A 71 -6.77 7.83 -0.27
CA ARG A 71 -6.05 9.11 -0.14
C ARG A 71 -5.49 9.29 1.27
N ARG A 72 -6.29 9.02 2.30
CA ARG A 72 -5.85 9.04 3.70
C ARG A 72 -4.72 8.04 3.95
N GLY A 73 -4.78 6.88 3.30
CA GLY A 73 -3.71 5.87 3.31
C GLY A 73 -2.38 6.40 2.81
N HIS A 74 -2.39 7.15 1.70
CA HIS A 74 -1.21 7.81 1.18
C HIS A 74 -0.66 8.87 2.14
N GLU A 75 -1.51 9.65 2.80
CA GLU A 75 -1.06 10.61 3.84
C GLU A 75 -0.36 9.89 5.00
N ILE A 76 -0.96 8.81 5.52
CA ILE A 76 -0.40 8.01 6.62
C ILE A 76 0.93 7.39 6.22
N LEU A 77 1.03 6.82 5.01
CA LEU A 77 2.26 6.23 4.52
C LEU A 77 3.30 7.31 4.21
N GLY A 78 2.93 8.45 3.64
CA GLY A 78 3.86 9.55 3.35
C GLY A 78 4.48 10.16 4.61
N ALA A 79 3.75 10.21 5.71
CA ALA A 79 4.24 10.75 6.99
C ALA A 79 5.14 9.76 7.76
N GLU A 80 4.91 8.45 7.62
CA GLU A 80 5.49 7.43 8.53
C GLU A 80 6.30 6.32 7.82
N SER A 81 6.22 6.22 6.49
CA SER A 81 6.82 5.11 5.74
C SER A 81 8.30 5.35 5.43
N ARG A 82 9.06 4.26 5.44
CA ARG A 82 10.45 4.22 4.93
C ARG A 82 10.52 4.12 3.41
N VAL A 83 9.39 3.86 2.75
CA VAL A 83 9.29 3.66 1.30
C VAL A 83 8.40 4.73 0.68
N PRO A 84 8.73 5.21 -0.54
CA PRO A 84 7.90 6.18 -1.25
C PRO A 84 6.50 5.60 -1.50
N ALA A 85 5.49 6.42 -1.19
CA ALA A 85 4.10 6.17 -1.52
C ALA A 85 3.71 7.04 -2.72
N PHE A 86 3.17 6.42 -3.76
CA PHE A 86 2.65 7.10 -4.95
C PHE A 86 1.13 6.98 -4.97
N LEU A 87 0.49 8.02 -5.51
CA LEU A 87 -0.96 8.10 -5.66
C LEU A 87 -1.30 8.17 -7.14
N MET A 88 -2.28 7.37 -7.56
CA MET A 88 -2.91 7.41 -8.88
C MET A 88 -4.38 7.86 -8.79
#